data_AF-A0A2E0UJ25-F1
#
_entry.id   AF-A0A2E0UJ25-F1
#
_cell.length_a   1.000
_cell.length_b   1.000
_cell.length_c   1.000
_cell.angle_alpha   90.00
_cell.angle_beta   90.00
_cell.angle_gamma   90.00
#
_symmetry.space_group_name_H-M   'P 1'
#
loop_
_entity.id
_entity.type
_entity.pdbx_description
1 polymer ?
#
loop_
_entity_poly.entity_id
_entity_poly.type
_entity_poly.pdbx_seq_one_letter_code
_entity_poly.pdbx_strand_id
1 'polypeptide(L)'
;MKPDHELTHKLAHWLFKYVDKYEYGKFRAKSKERPAGIVRAITEKEYIKSNEHEHGNIYIAKKRMKKVHIDVHLSTKGKEPGVLFYTSKRQGDYGLFCIDIDAHENQTDAFAAAEYLVANFFHGCYWEPSTSGNGAHVYFLAANGYLKREDINNRITDDIKSAVKRIVEDQGFAANVDRICGTFSIKDRSGSRPFITRGILAKVPRPRTLDELNQLKSMKPIGWKRLSEIVNESQKDSLALISQTDSLTLIDTDSPTPTDGRTTKHNPIRIMGRTDVFDPKTKVSTLGSGNGMERKYQVVGHFQRLHNRPATAADLDAIYEMYVAHGLKGNSPEHESKQKISGVITLMAESFKPSNSIFDPAKYLDLCHKLVGSERFNWNRREKLNHERLAAFVASKVADAFVIKSSHAHTARESRDATLKKFRTLKEKGILDFTITSNMYSELLKIAVEFNLLSKERDYEHPIRNSQGRRIDLGNGKKSKGRARLIGPGTALPDERKAFEEIMQEVEKYEQQNQRASA
;
A
#
# COMPACT_ATOMS: atom_id res chain seq x y z
N MET A 1 -21.53 31.21 26.72
CA MET A 1 -20.10 31.11 27.08
C MET A 1 -19.29 31.23 25.82
N LYS A 2 -18.41 32.25 25.72
CA LYS A 2 -17.38 32.25 24.68
C LYS A 2 -16.41 31.10 25.00
N PRO A 3 -15.94 30.33 24.00
CA PRO A 3 -14.93 29.31 24.23
C PRO A 3 -13.73 29.95 24.91
N ASP A 4 -13.12 29.24 25.84
CA ASP A 4 -11.81 29.62 26.37
C ASP A 4 -10.82 29.70 25.20
N HIS A 5 -10.25 30.88 24.98
CA HIS A 5 -9.29 31.13 23.90
C HIS A 5 -8.07 30.22 23.99
N GLU A 6 -7.72 29.78 25.20
CA GLU A 6 -6.64 28.83 25.48
C GLU A 6 -7.01 27.43 24.98
N LEU A 7 -8.21 26.94 25.31
CA LEU A 7 -8.75 25.67 24.83
C LEU A 7 -8.74 25.60 23.29
N THR A 8 -9.29 26.61 22.61
CA THR A 8 -9.30 26.70 21.15
C THR A 8 -7.87 26.67 20.57
N HIS A 9 -6.92 27.37 21.21
CA HIS A 9 -5.53 27.43 20.76
C HIS A 9 -4.84 26.06 20.87
N LYS A 10 -4.91 25.45 22.05
CA LYS A 10 -4.27 24.18 22.34
C LYS A 10 -4.86 23.05 21.50
N LEU A 11 -6.19 23.03 21.31
CA LEU A 11 -6.85 22.07 20.44
C LEU A 11 -6.42 22.24 18.98
N ALA A 12 -6.38 23.47 18.45
CA ALA A 12 -5.93 23.71 17.08
C ALA A 12 -4.49 23.24 16.83
N HIS A 13 -3.59 23.53 17.77
CA HIS A 13 -2.20 23.10 17.69
C HIS A 13 -2.06 21.58 17.69
N TRP A 14 -2.85 20.87 18.52
CA TRP A 14 -2.87 19.41 18.53
C TRP A 14 -3.50 18.83 17.26
N LEU A 15 -4.70 19.29 16.87
CA LEU A 15 -5.43 18.78 15.70
C LEU A 15 -4.61 18.87 14.42
N PHE A 16 -3.96 20.00 14.14
CA PHE A 16 -3.22 20.20 12.88
C PHE A 16 -1.99 19.29 12.71
N LYS A 17 -1.62 18.53 13.74
CA LYS A 17 -0.65 17.44 13.60
C LYS A 17 -1.25 16.25 12.85
N TYR A 18 -2.54 15.98 13.04
CA TYR A 18 -3.21 14.75 12.60
C TYR A 18 -4.29 14.95 11.54
N VAL A 19 -4.86 16.15 11.40
CA VAL A 19 -5.95 16.42 10.45
C VAL A 19 -5.47 17.14 9.20
N ASP A 20 -6.06 16.84 8.05
CA ASP A 20 -5.79 17.60 6.83
C ASP A 20 -6.53 18.95 6.87
N LYS A 21 -5.76 20.01 7.09
CA LYS A 21 -6.25 21.38 7.16
C LYS A 21 -6.86 21.88 5.84
N TYR A 22 -6.71 21.19 4.72
CA TYR A 22 -7.32 21.56 3.43
C TYR A 22 -8.48 20.65 3.02
N GLU A 23 -8.73 19.58 3.78
CA GLU A 23 -9.76 18.59 3.46
C GLU A 23 -10.66 18.37 4.69
N TYR A 24 -11.49 19.38 4.94
CA TYR A 24 -12.40 19.44 6.08
C TYR A 24 -13.79 19.90 5.66
N GLY A 25 -14.81 19.42 6.38
CA GLY A 25 -16.22 19.63 6.10
C GLY A 25 -16.88 20.67 7.02
N LYS A 26 -17.94 21.33 6.51
CA LYS A 26 -18.93 22.08 7.31
C LYS A 26 -20.33 21.71 6.85
N PHE A 27 -21.30 21.66 7.76
CA PHE A 27 -22.70 21.59 7.34
C PHE A 27 -23.11 22.85 6.59
N ARG A 28 -23.79 22.65 5.46
CA ARG A 28 -24.50 23.69 4.73
C ARG A 28 -25.71 24.04 5.58
N ALA A 29 -25.81 25.29 6.03
CA ALA A 29 -27.06 25.78 6.60
C ALA A 29 -28.15 25.48 5.56
N LYS A 30 -29.22 24.77 5.94
CA LYS A 30 -30.38 24.56 5.06
C LYS A 30 -30.88 25.93 4.63
N SER A 31 -30.44 26.44 3.48
CA SER A 31 -31.07 27.60 2.87
C SER A 31 -32.49 27.15 2.54
N LYS A 32 -33.48 27.79 3.15
CA LYS A 32 -34.90 27.43 3.00
C LYS A 32 -35.43 27.55 1.57
N GLU A 33 -34.61 27.99 0.61
CA GLU A 33 -34.97 28.10 -0.80
C GLU A 33 -33.88 27.47 -1.66
N ARG A 34 -34.20 26.36 -2.34
CA ARG A 34 -33.58 26.07 -3.63
C ARG A 34 -34.20 27.06 -4.61
N PRO A 35 -33.46 27.90 -5.35
CA PRO A 35 -34.04 28.71 -6.41
C PRO A 35 -34.69 27.76 -7.40
N ALA A 36 -36.02 27.78 -7.48
CA ALA A 36 -36.76 27.06 -8.51
C ALA A 36 -36.53 27.80 -9.83
N GLY A 37 -35.52 27.38 -10.59
CA GLY A 37 -35.31 27.89 -11.94
C GLY A 37 -33.90 27.69 -12.47
N ILE A 38 -33.84 27.14 -13.69
CA ILE A 38 -32.66 26.99 -14.57
C ILE A 38 -31.95 25.63 -14.42
N VAL A 39 -32.56 24.60 -15.02
CA VAL A 39 -31.83 23.46 -15.58
C VAL A 39 -31.21 23.93 -16.90
N ARG A 40 -29.97 24.40 -16.87
CA ARG A 40 -29.14 24.56 -18.08
C ARG A 40 -28.04 23.51 -18.04
N ALA A 41 -27.75 22.91 -19.19
CA ALA A 41 -26.69 21.92 -19.35
C ALA A 41 -25.36 22.49 -18.82
N ILE A 42 -24.87 21.89 -17.74
CA ILE A 42 -23.68 22.31 -17.00
C ILE A 42 -22.47 21.90 -17.85
N THR A 43 -21.59 22.87 -18.17
CA THR A 43 -20.36 22.59 -18.92
C THR A 43 -19.38 21.74 -18.08
N GLU A 44 -18.46 20.98 -18.70
CA GLU A 44 -17.49 20.13 -17.98
C GLU A 44 -16.62 20.90 -16.95
N LYS A 45 -16.37 22.19 -17.20
CA LYS A 45 -15.72 23.10 -16.23
C LYS A 45 -16.60 23.47 -15.04
N GLU A 46 -17.91 23.55 -15.24
CA GLU A 46 -18.88 23.72 -14.16
C GLU A 46 -19.18 22.40 -13.46
N TYR A 47 -19.09 21.26 -14.15
CA TYR A 47 -19.12 19.90 -13.56
C TYR A 47 -17.93 19.66 -12.62
N ILE A 48 -16.74 20.16 -12.95
CA ILE A 48 -15.57 20.17 -12.05
C ILE A 48 -15.75 21.15 -10.87
N LYS A 49 -16.56 22.21 -11.02
CA LYS A 49 -16.98 23.06 -9.89
C LYS A 49 -18.13 22.43 -9.07
N SER A 50 -18.97 21.57 -9.67
CA SER A 50 -20.15 20.96 -9.06
C SER A 50 -19.93 19.54 -8.56
N ASN A 51 -18.75 18.93 -8.77
CA ASN A 51 -18.32 17.71 -8.07
C ASN A 51 -17.90 18.00 -6.62
N GLU A 52 -18.71 18.82 -5.95
CA GLU A 52 -19.02 18.66 -4.54
C GLU A 52 -19.74 17.31 -4.44
N HIS A 53 -18.99 16.22 -4.23
CA HIS A 53 -19.64 14.96 -3.90
C HIS A 53 -20.43 15.16 -2.61
N GLU A 54 -21.76 15.19 -2.74
CA GLU A 54 -22.71 15.20 -1.64
C GLU A 54 -22.55 13.91 -0.83
N HIS A 55 -21.78 13.95 0.25
CA HIS A 55 -22.05 13.09 1.40
C HIS A 55 -23.04 13.85 2.30
N GLY A 56 -24.28 13.99 1.81
CA GLY A 56 -25.31 14.82 2.44
C GLY A 56 -24.99 16.31 2.44
N ASN A 57 -25.43 17.03 3.49
CA ASN A 57 -25.31 18.49 3.63
C ASN A 57 -23.88 18.99 3.95
N ILE A 58 -22.81 18.20 3.76
CA ILE A 58 -21.45 18.56 4.20
C ILE A 58 -20.59 19.05 3.02
N TYR A 59 -20.14 20.31 3.07
CA TYR A 59 -19.26 20.90 2.06
C TYR A 59 -17.78 20.83 2.45
N ILE A 60 -16.92 20.37 1.53
CA ILE A 60 -15.46 20.41 1.69
C ILE A 60 -14.95 21.82 1.41
N ALA A 61 -14.38 22.47 2.43
CA ALA A 61 -13.95 23.86 2.33
C ALA A 61 -12.78 24.05 1.34
N LYS A 62 -12.91 25.03 0.44
CA LYS A 62 -11.83 25.47 -0.47
C LYS A 62 -10.66 26.16 0.23
N LYS A 63 -10.90 26.70 1.44
CA LYS A 63 -9.91 27.45 2.22
C LYS A 63 -9.34 26.54 3.31
N ARG A 64 -8.10 26.82 3.72
CA ARG A 64 -7.45 26.15 4.87
C ARG A 64 -8.26 26.34 6.17
N MET A 65 -8.34 25.28 6.99
CA MET A 65 -8.90 25.32 8.34
C MET A 65 -8.07 26.28 9.20
N LYS A 66 -8.74 27.21 9.87
CA LYS A 66 -8.13 28.22 10.74
C LYS A 66 -8.63 28.05 12.18
N LYS A 67 -7.90 28.62 13.14
CA LYS A 67 -8.30 28.66 14.56
C LYS A 67 -9.72 29.17 14.76
N VAL A 68 -10.14 30.22 14.03
CA VAL A 68 -11.50 30.76 14.09
C VAL A 68 -12.58 29.73 13.72
N HIS A 69 -12.28 28.76 12.86
CA HIS A 69 -13.24 27.70 12.55
C HIS A 69 -13.41 26.75 13.74
N ILE A 70 -12.31 26.42 14.43
CA ILE A 70 -12.33 25.57 15.62
C ILE A 70 -13.05 26.30 16.77
N ASP A 71 -12.87 27.61 16.89
CA ASP A 71 -13.59 28.43 17.86
C ASP A 71 -15.12 28.38 17.65
N VAL A 72 -15.56 28.49 16.39
CA VAL A 72 -16.96 28.30 16.00
C VAL A 72 -17.44 26.88 16.33
N HIS A 73 -16.60 25.87 16.09
CA HIS A 73 -16.92 24.47 16.39
C HIS A 73 -17.17 24.19 17.88
N LEU A 74 -16.35 24.80 18.74
CA LEU A 74 -16.47 24.66 20.20
C LEU A 74 -17.66 25.48 20.74
N SER A 75 -17.93 26.67 20.18
CA SER A 75 -19.00 27.55 20.66
C SER A 75 -20.42 27.13 20.28
N THR A 76 -20.59 26.36 19.20
CA THR A 76 -21.93 26.10 18.62
C THR A 76 -22.77 25.05 19.35
N LYS A 77 -22.29 24.49 20.47
CA LYS A 77 -22.99 23.42 21.24
C LYS A 77 -23.55 22.30 20.35
N GLY A 78 -22.90 22.03 19.22
CA GLY A 78 -23.36 21.01 18.27
C GLY A 78 -24.42 21.43 17.25
N LYS A 79 -24.93 22.66 17.32
CA LYS A 79 -25.91 23.11 16.33
C LYS A 79 -25.23 23.48 15.00
N GLU A 80 -25.83 23.05 13.90
CA GLU A 80 -25.47 23.52 12.57
C GLU A 80 -25.61 25.04 12.46
N PRO A 81 -24.83 25.72 11.59
CA PRO A 81 -23.80 25.20 10.66
C PRO A 81 -22.39 25.12 11.27
N GLY A 82 -22.26 25.24 12.59
CA GLY A 82 -20.97 25.40 13.27
C GLY A 82 -20.12 24.14 13.43
N VAL A 83 -20.69 22.96 13.16
CA VAL A 83 -19.99 21.68 13.30
C VAL A 83 -18.91 21.54 12.22
N LEU A 84 -17.71 21.11 12.63
CA LEU A 84 -16.58 20.87 11.76
C LEU A 84 -16.34 19.38 11.65
N PHE A 85 -15.95 18.97 10.45
CA PHE A 85 -15.53 17.62 10.15
C PHE A 85 -14.14 17.62 9.55
N TYR A 86 -13.40 16.52 9.65
CA TYR A 86 -12.04 16.39 9.16
C TYR A 86 -11.80 15.04 8.48
N THR A 87 -10.76 15.00 7.64
CA THR A 87 -10.07 13.77 7.23
C THR A 87 -8.68 13.72 7.86
N SER A 88 -8.12 12.52 8.02
CA SER A 88 -6.76 12.38 8.52
C SER A 88 -5.73 12.96 7.55
N LYS A 89 -4.67 13.56 8.12
CA LYS A 89 -3.57 14.15 7.38
C LYS A 89 -2.76 13.07 6.67
N ARG A 90 -2.81 13.06 5.34
CA ARG A 90 -2.11 12.07 4.52
C ARG A 90 -0.60 11.95 4.81
N GLN A 91 0.08 13.06 5.07
CA GLN A 91 1.52 13.12 5.33
C GLN A 91 1.90 12.93 6.81
N GLY A 92 0.93 12.65 7.69
CA GLY A 92 1.23 12.38 9.10
C GLY A 92 1.78 10.97 9.30
N ASP A 93 2.46 10.76 10.43
CA ASP A 93 2.88 9.43 10.91
C ASP A 93 1.71 8.65 11.51
N TYR A 94 0.61 9.34 11.81
CA TYR A 94 -0.59 8.79 12.44
C TYR A 94 -1.85 9.32 11.74
N GLY A 95 -2.90 8.49 11.69
CA GLY A 95 -4.26 8.90 11.38
C GLY A 95 -5.06 9.08 12.66
N LEU A 96 -5.91 10.10 12.71
CA LEU A 96 -6.91 10.28 13.77
C LEU A 96 -8.24 9.74 13.24
N PHE A 97 -8.74 8.70 13.87
CA PHE A 97 -9.97 8.02 13.49
C PHE A 97 -11.03 8.19 14.56
N CYS A 98 -12.30 8.01 14.18
CA CYS A 98 -13.44 8.17 15.07
C CYS A 98 -14.41 7.02 14.85
N ILE A 99 -14.65 6.20 15.88
CA ILE A 99 -15.71 5.21 15.90
C ILE A 99 -17.00 5.94 16.26
N ASP A 100 -17.99 5.86 15.37
CA ASP A 100 -19.30 6.48 15.55
C ASP A 100 -20.27 5.42 16.07
N ILE A 101 -20.71 5.58 17.32
CA ILE A 101 -21.61 4.66 18.03
C ILE A 101 -22.95 5.38 18.18
N ASP A 102 -23.94 4.89 17.46
CA ASP A 102 -25.27 5.48 17.43
C ASP A 102 -26.24 4.68 18.29
N ALA A 103 -27.05 5.38 19.09
CA ALA A 103 -28.23 4.83 19.74
C ALA A 103 -29.48 5.29 18.98
N HIS A 104 -30.23 4.34 18.44
CA HIS A 104 -31.51 4.57 17.77
C HIS A 104 -32.66 3.91 18.55
N GLU A 105 -33.92 4.26 18.22
CA GLU A 105 -35.10 3.49 18.69
C GLU A 105 -35.16 3.21 20.21
N ASN A 106 -34.85 4.22 21.03
CA ASN A 106 -34.81 4.16 22.51
C ASN A 106 -33.63 3.39 23.12
N GLN A 107 -32.61 3.04 22.34
CA GLN A 107 -31.32 2.60 22.89
C GLN A 107 -30.71 3.70 23.76
N THR A 108 -30.08 3.33 24.88
CA THR A 108 -29.52 4.27 25.87
C THR A 108 -28.09 3.95 26.28
N ASP A 109 -27.48 2.95 25.66
CA ASP A 109 -26.26 2.31 26.12
C ASP A 109 -25.01 2.65 25.27
N ALA A 110 -25.13 3.58 24.32
CA ALA A 110 -23.98 4.00 23.49
C ALA A 110 -22.81 4.55 24.31
N PHE A 111 -23.07 5.20 25.45
CA PHE A 111 -22.01 5.71 26.32
C PHE A 111 -21.30 4.57 27.05
N ALA A 112 -22.07 3.61 27.58
CA ALA A 112 -21.52 2.41 28.21
C ALA A 112 -20.71 1.58 27.22
N ALA A 113 -21.17 1.44 25.97
CA ALA A 113 -20.43 0.79 24.90
C ALA A 113 -19.11 1.53 24.59
N ALA A 114 -19.13 2.86 24.54
CA ALA A 114 -17.91 3.66 24.33
C ALA A 114 -16.90 3.50 25.48
N GLU A 115 -17.37 3.57 26.73
CA GLU A 115 -16.55 3.35 27.93
C GLU A 115 -15.95 1.94 27.93
N TYR A 116 -16.75 0.92 27.60
CA TYR A 116 -16.30 -0.46 27.50
C TYR A 116 -15.21 -0.63 26.44
N LEU A 117 -15.40 -0.07 25.24
CA LEU A 117 -14.40 -0.14 24.17
C LEU A 117 -13.07 0.52 24.57
N VAL A 118 -13.13 1.69 25.22
CA VAL A 118 -11.92 2.40 25.69
C VAL A 118 -11.24 1.64 26.82
N ALA A 119 -12.01 1.06 27.75
CA ALA A 119 -11.47 0.33 28.89
C ALA A 119 -10.80 -1.00 28.51
N ASN A 120 -11.26 -1.69 27.46
CA ASN A 120 -10.81 -3.05 27.15
C ASN A 120 -9.96 -3.15 25.87
N PHE A 121 -10.21 -2.31 24.86
CA PHE A 121 -9.59 -2.45 23.53
C PHE A 121 -8.78 -1.22 23.12
N PHE A 122 -9.28 -0.03 23.44
CA PHE A 122 -8.71 1.26 23.04
C PHE A 122 -8.19 2.05 24.26
N HIS A 123 -7.33 1.41 25.06
CA HIS A 123 -6.81 1.97 26.32
C HIS A 123 -6.18 3.36 26.15
N GLY A 124 -6.69 4.32 26.93
CA GLY A 124 -6.20 5.70 26.92
C GLY A 124 -6.68 6.54 25.72
N CYS A 125 -7.58 6.01 24.89
CA CYS A 125 -8.30 6.79 23.90
C CYS A 125 -9.31 7.75 24.54
N TYR A 126 -9.71 8.75 23.77
CA TYR A 126 -10.66 9.78 24.20
C TYR A 126 -12.02 9.48 23.57
N TRP A 127 -13.09 9.61 24.35
CA TRP A 127 -14.45 9.54 23.82
C TRP A 127 -15.28 10.73 24.31
N GLU A 128 -16.31 11.07 23.57
CA GLU A 128 -17.27 12.11 23.96
C GLU A 128 -18.69 11.77 23.48
N PRO A 129 -19.74 12.31 24.13
CA PRO A 129 -21.09 12.22 23.59
C PRO A 129 -21.20 12.85 22.20
N SER A 130 -21.97 12.20 21.33
CA SER A 130 -22.30 12.73 20.01
C SER A 130 -23.16 13.99 20.12
N THR A 131 -23.31 14.68 19.00
CA THR A 131 -24.02 15.96 18.97
C THR A 131 -25.50 15.85 19.34
N SER A 132 -26.15 14.73 19.02
CA SER A 132 -27.55 14.48 19.36
C SER A 132 -27.75 14.21 20.85
N GLY A 133 -26.68 13.86 21.56
CA GLY A 133 -26.72 13.44 22.96
C GLY A 133 -27.09 11.96 23.15
N ASN A 134 -27.40 11.23 22.08
CA ASN A 134 -27.80 9.82 22.16
C ASN A 134 -26.67 8.86 21.77
N GLY A 135 -25.74 9.28 20.92
CA GLY A 135 -24.59 8.46 20.48
C GLY A 135 -23.30 8.85 21.18
N ALA A 136 -22.21 8.14 20.88
CA ALA A 136 -20.87 8.43 21.37
C ALA A 136 -19.85 8.36 20.24
N HIS A 137 -18.80 9.17 20.36
CA HIS A 137 -17.66 9.17 19.44
C HIS A 137 -16.41 8.71 20.19
N VAL A 138 -15.78 7.62 19.76
CA VAL A 138 -14.49 7.16 20.30
C VAL A 138 -13.37 7.53 19.33
N TYR A 139 -12.48 8.41 19.74
CA TYR A 139 -11.33 8.86 18.96
C TYR A 139 -10.09 8.05 19.28
N PHE A 140 -9.38 7.60 18.25
CA PHE A 140 -8.11 6.89 18.43
C PHE A 140 -7.09 7.31 17.37
N LEU A 141 -5.82 7.21 17.73
CA LEU A 141 -4.69 7.40 16.80
C LEU A 141 -4.22 6.03 16.33
N ALA A 142 -4.10 5.81 15.03
CA ALA A 142 -3.45 4.62 14.49
C ALA A 142 -2.15 4.99 13.78
N ALA A 143 -1.10 4.20 14.01
CA ALA A 143 0.16 4.35 13.29
C ALA A 143 -0.07 4.15 11.80
N ASN A 144 0.33 5.11 10.98
CA ASN A 144 0.26 4.95 9.53
C ASN A 144 1.30 3.94 9.04
N GLY A 145 2.47 3.94 9.68
CA GLY A 145 3.63 3.16 9.25
C GLY A 145 3.90 3.35 7.77
N TYR A 146 4.17 2.23 7.10
CA TYR A 146 4.51 2.19 5.67
C TYR A 146 3.38 1.71 4.76
N LEU A 147 2.18 1.53 5.33
CA LEU A 147 1.01 1.08 4.59
C LEU A 147 0.51 2.18 3.66
N LYS A 148 0.00 1.77 2.49
CA LYS A 148 -0.70 2.72 1.61
C LYS A 148 -1.95 3.20 2.33
N ARG A 149 -2.32 4.45 2.08
CA ARG A 149 -3.49 5.07 2.71
C ARG A 149 -4.80 4.35 2.38
N GLU A 150 -4.86 3.76 1.20
CA GLU A 150 -5.97 2.90 0.77
C GLU A 150 -6.03 1.62 1.61
N ASP A 151 -4.92 0.91 1.78
CA ASP A 151 -4.84 -0.28 2.64
C ASP A 151 -5.22 0.04 4.10
N ILE A 152 -4.79 1.21 4.61
CA ILE A 152 -5.16 1.68 5.95
C ILE A 152 -6.67 1.93 6.03
N ASN A 153 -7.23 2.65 5.04
CA ASN A 153 -8.66 2.92 5.02
C ASN A 153 -9.46 1.63 5.04
N ASN A 154 -9.15 0.67 4.16
CA ASN A 154 -9.89 -0.60 4.06
C ASN A 154 -9.81 -1.38 5.39
N ARG A 155 -8.61 -1.50 5.98
CA ARG A 155 -8.46 -2.18 7.29
C ARG A 155 -9.28 -1.50 8.38
N ILE A 156 -9.32 -0.18 8.40
CA ILE A 156 -10.08 0.57 9.41
C ILE A 156 -11.59 0.45 9.17
N THR A 157 -12.06 0.62 7.94
CA THR A 157 -13.49 0.66 7.63
C THR A 157 -14.14 -0.70 7.56
N ASP A 158 -13.36 -1.75 7.28
CA ASP A 158 -13.88 -3.08 7.01
C ASP A 158 -13.52 -4.01 8.18
N ASP A 159 -12.23 -4.28 8.39
CA ASP A 159 -11.77 -5.25 9.40
C ASP A 159 -12.05 -4.74 10.83
N ILE A 160 -11.54 -3.55 11.18
CA ILE A 160 -11.65 -3.00 12.54
C ILE A 160 -13.09 -2.62 12.86
N LYS A 161 -13.82 -2.01 11.91
CA LYS A 161 -15.24 -1.72 12.11
C LYS A 161 -16.03 -3.00 12.42
N SER A 162 -15.84 -4.05 11.63
CA SER A 162 -16.58 -5.32 11.82
C SER A 162 -16.24 -5.97 13.16
N ALA A 163 -14.97 -5.96 13.55
CA ALA A 163 -14.53 -6.46 14.84
C ALA A 163 -15.14 -5.67 16.01
N VAL A 164 -15.09 -4.34 15.97
CA VAL A 164 -15.65 -3.47 17.00
C VAL A 164 -17.16 -3.62 17.10
N LYS A 165 -17.86 -3.70 15.95
CA LYS A 165 -19.30 -3.94 15.91
C LYS A 165 -19.66 -5.23 16.65
N ARG A 166 -18.97 -6.33 16.31
CA ARG A 166 -19.20 -7.62 16.96
C ARG A 166 -18.89 -7.58 18.45
N ILE A 167 -17.78 -6.97 18.86
CA ILE A 167 -17.44 -6.80 20.28
C ILE A 167 -18.56 -6.08 21.04
N VAL A 168 -19.16 -5.03 20.46
CA VAL A 168 -20.28 -4.31 21.08
C VAL A 168 -21.52 -5.21 21.17
N GLU A 169 -21.86 -5.93 20.11
CA GLU A 169 -23.01 -6.87 20.07
C GLU A 169 -22.84 -8.03 21.06
N ASP A 170 -21.66 -8.66 21.12
CA ASP A 170 -21.35 -9.81 21.98
C ASP A 170 -21.41 -9.45 23.48
N GLN A 171 -21.24 -8.17 23.82
CA GLN A 171 -21.41 -7.67 25.19
C GLN A 171 -22.86 -7.30 25.53
N GLY A 172 -23.80 -7.53 24.61
CA GLY A 172 -25.21 -7.27 24.80
C GLY A 172 -25.60 -5.80 24.72
N PHE A 173 -24.73 -4.94 24.18
CA PHE A 173 -25.12 -3.56 23.90
C PHE A 173 -26.04 -3.50 22.68
N ALA A 174 -27.13 -2.76 22.79
CA ALA A 174 -28.08 -2.51 21.73
C ALA A 174 -27.60 -1.41 20.77
N ALA A 175 -26.78 -0.46 21.25
CA ALA A 175 -26.17 0.58 20.40
C ALA A 175 -25.40 0.00 19.20
N ASN A 176 -25.51 0.68 18.05
CA ASN A 176 -24.90 0.22 16.81
C ASN A 176 -23.62 1.00 16.49
N VAL A 177 -22.58 0.29 16.05
CA VAL A 177 -21.36 0.89 15.50
C VAL A 177 -21.60 1.20 14.02
N ASP A 178 -22.02 2.43 13.71
CA ASP A 178 -22.41 2.83 12.35
C ASP A 178 -21.19 2.83 11.42
N ARG A 179 -20.11 3.50 11.80
CA ARG A 179 -18.92 3.66 10.95
C ARG A 179 -17.66 4.01 11.74
N ILE A 180 -16.50 3.77 11.11
CA ILE A 180 -15.25 4.40 11.52
C ILE A 180 -14.88 5.49 10.51
N CYS A 181 -14.87 6.73 10.99
CA CYS A 181 -14.63 7.94 10.23
C CYS A 181 -13.19 8.47 10.39
N GLY A 182 -12.87 9.55 9.67
CA GLY A 182 -11.58 10.23 9.74
C GLY A 182 -10.56 9.64 8.78
N THR A 183 -11.00 8.88 7.78
CA THR A 183 -10.12 8.17 6.85
C THR A 183 -9.41 9.13 5.88
N PHE A 184 -8.39 8.63 5.17
CA PHE A 184 -7.58 9.44 4.28
C PHE A 184 -8.23 9.64 2.91
N SER A 185 -8.11 10.83 2.32
CA SER A 185 -8.40 10.98 0.89
C SER A 185 -7.26 10.43 0.04
N ILE A 186 -7.63 9.69 -1.00
CA ILE A 186 -6.73 9.11 -1.99
C ILE A 186 -6.68 10.03 -3.21
N LYS A 187 -5.50 10.59 -3.51
CA LYS A 187 -5.30 11.49 -4.67
C LYS A 187 -4.86 10.71 -5.90
N ASP A 188 -5.44 11.07 -7.04
CA ASP A 188 -5.00 10.58 -8.33
C ASP A 188 -3.67 11.26 -8.70
N ARG A 189 -2.66 10.45 -9.03
CA ARG A 189 -1.33 10.93 -9.41
C ARG A 189 -1.22 11.23 -10.90
N SER A 190 -2.16 10.76 -11.71
CA SER A 190 -2.17 10.98 -13.16
C SER A 190 -2.56 12.42 -13.52
N GLY A 191 -3.15 13.17 -12.59
CA GLY A 191 -3.55 14.56 -12.76
C GLY A 191 -4.90 14.76 -13.43
N SER A 192 -5.61 13.67 -13.78
CA SER A 192 -6.94 13.75 -14.42
C SER A 192 -8.01 14.24 -13.45
N ARG A 193 -7.92 13.85 -12.17
CA ARG A 193 -8.79 14.30 -11.08
C ARG A 193 -7.96 14.64 -9.84
N PRO A 194 -8.43 15.52 -8.94
CA PRO A 194 -7.71 15.79 -7.71
C PRO A 194 -7.76 14.61 -6.71
N PHE A 195 -8.78 13.74 -6.82
CA PHE A 195 -9.01 12.60 -5.93
C PHE A 195 -9.50 11.36 -6.69
N ILE A 196 -8.99 10.19 -6.31
CA ILE A 196 -9.56 8.87 -6.64
C ILE A 196 -10.76 8.63 -5.71
N THR A 197 -10.52 8.73 -4.40
CA THR A 197 -11.53 8.50 -3.35
C THR A 197 -11.38 9.54 -2.26
N ARG A 198 -12.48 10.10 -1.77
CA ARG A 198 -12.48 11.00 -0.61
C ARG A 198 -12.49 10.20 0.69
N GLY A 199 -11.80 10.71 1.71
CA GLY A 199 -11.89 10.13 3.06
C GLY A 199 -13.29 10.35 3.66
N ILE A 200 -13.72 9.40 4.48
CA ILE A 200 -14.92 9.48 5.30
C ILE A 200 -14.67 10.52 6.38
N LEU A 201 -15.49 11.56 6.42
CA LEU A 201 -15.32 12.69 7.32
C LEU A 201 -15.70 12.32 8.76
N ALA A 202 -14.79 12.55 9.71
CA ALA A 202 -15.08 12.47 11.15
C ALA A 202 -15.40 13.85 11.71
N LYS A 203 -16.28 13.93 12.70
CA LYS A 203 -16.51 15.18 13.44
C LYS A 203 -15.24 15.52 14.24
N VAL A 204 -14.82 16.79 14.23
CA VAL A 204 -13.71 17.25 15.08
C VAL A 204 -14.05 17.03 16.56
N PRO A 205 -13.13 16.51 17.40
CA PRO A 205 -13.34 16.39 18.85
C PRO A 205 -13.70 17.74 19.48
N ARG A 206 -14.62 17.71 20.45
CA ARG A 206 -15.09 18.89 21.18
C ARG A 206 -14.88 18.72 22.69
N PRO A 207 -13.63 18.77 23.17
CA PRO A 207 -13.37 18.88 24.60
C PRO A 207 -14.03 20.16 25.13
N ARG A 208 -14.73 20.04 26.26
CA ARG A 208 -15.45 21.10 26.98
C ARG A 208 -14.58 21.76 28.03
N THR A 209 -13.58 21.05 28.54
CA THR A 209 -12.65 21.51 29.56
C THR A 209 -11.20 21.30 29.10
N LEU A 210 -10.25 21.95 29.79
CA LEU A 210 -8.83 21.71 29.55
C LEU A 210 -8.42 20.26 29.92
N ASP A 211 -9.11 19.63 30.87
CA ASP A 211 -8.84 18.24 31.26
C ASP A 211 -9.27 17.25 30.18
N GLU A 212 -10.46 17.42 29.60
CA GLU A 212 -10.90 16.64 28.43
C GLU A 212 -9.91 16.82 27.25
N LEU A 213 -9.41 18.05 27.04
CA LEU A 213 -8.37 18.29 26.04
C LEU A 213 -7.04 17.61 26.40
N ASN A 214 -6.66 17.57 27.67
CA ASN A 214 -5.44 16.88 28.10
C ASN A 214 -5.57 15.37 27.92
N GLN A 215 -6.74 14.78 28.20
CA GLN A 215 -7.04 13.38 27.89
C GLN A 215 -6.90 13.11 26.39
N LEU A 216 -7.56 13.92 25.54
CA LEU A 216 -7.42 13.83 24.07
C LEU A 216 -5.95 13.94 23.62
N LYS A 217 -5.16 14.83 24.23
CA LYS A 217 -3.74 15.00 23.92
C LYS A 217 -2.86 13.85 24.39
N SER A 218 -3.28 13.13 25.43
CA SER A 218 -2.53 12.03 26.04
C SER A 218 -2.68 10.70 25.30
N MET A 219 -3.60 10.62 24.32
CA MET A 219 -3.81 9.42 23.51
C MET A 219 -2.50 8.94 22.90
N LYS A 220 -2.16 7.68 23.19
CA LYS A 220 -1.02 7.01 22.57
C LYS A 220 -1.46 6.40 21.23
N PRO A 221 -0.63 6.48 20.18
CA PRO A 221 -0.93 5.79 18.94
C PRO A 221 -0.99 4.27 19.12
N ILE A 222 -2.03 3.66 18.55
CA ILE A 222 -2.21 2.21 18.52
C ILE A 222 -1.46 1.67 17.29
N GLY A 223 -0.59 0.70 17.53
CA GLY A 223 0.13 -0.01 16.47
C GLY A 223 -0.75 -1.04 15.76
N TRP A 224 -0.42 -1.35 14.51
CA TRP A 224 -1.15 -2.35 13.71
C TRP A 224 -1.22 -3.74 14.34
N LYS A 225 -0.21 -4.12 15.12
CA LYS A 225 -0.23 -5.38 15.89
C LYS A 225 -1.43 -5.42 16.83
N ARG A 226 -1.61 -4.38 17.65
CA ARG A 226 -2.74 -4.32 18.60
C ARG A 226 -4.09 -4.24 17.87
N LEU A 227 -4.19 -3.45 16.79
CA LEU A 227 -5.41 -3.41 15.99
C LEU A 227 -5.76 -4.79 15.40
N SER A 228 -4.75 -5.57 14.99
CA SER A 228 -4.97 -6.94 14.50
C SER A 228 -5.36 -7.91 15.62
N GLU A 229 -4.83 -7.73 16.82
CA GLU A 229 -5.24 -8.50 18.01
C GLU A 229 -6.72 -8.27 18.31
N ILE A 230 -7.23 -7.03 18.22
CA ILE A 230 -8.66 -6.72 18.40
C ILE A 230 -9.52 -7.48 17.37
N VAL A 231 -9.09 -7.54 16.10
CA VAL A 231 -9.78 -8.33 15.08
C VAL A 231 -9.79 -9.81 15.44
N ASN A 232 -8.65 -10.37 15.85
CA ASN A 232 -8.55 -11.78 16.20
C ASN A 232 -9.34 -12.12 17.47
N GLU A 233 -9.34 -11.24 18.48
CA GLU A 233 -10.12 -11.39 19.72
C GLU A 233 -11.62 -11.49 19.38
N SER A 234 -12.15 -10.62 18.51
CA SER A 234 -13.56 -10.67 18.06
C SER A 234 -13.93 -11.96 17.30
N GLN A 235 -12.96 -12.72 16.81
CA GLN A 235 -13.20 -13.96 16.08
C GLN A 235 -13.16 -15.20 16.98
N LYS A 236 -12.43 -15.15 18.10
CA LYS A 236 -12.27 -16.30 19.01
C LYS A 236 -13.59 -16.66 19.70
N ASP A 237 -14.34 -15.65 20.12
CA ASP A 237 -15.58 -15.88 20.86
C ASP A 237 -16.66 -16.52 19.97
N SER A 238 -16.68 -16.17 18.68
CA SER A 238 -17.56 -16.82 17.69
C SER A 238 -17.23 -18.30 17.49
N LEU A 239 -15.94 -18.68 17.52
CA LEU A 239 -15.51 -20.08 17.33
C LEU A 239 -15.76 -20.93 18.58
N ALA A 240 -15.63 -20.35 19.77
CA ALA A 240 -15.94 -21.04 21.02
C ALA A 240 -17.43 -21.42 21.11
N LEU A 241 -18.32 -20.55 20.62
CA LEU A 241 -19.76 -20.82 20.58
C LEU A 241 -20.10 -21.95 19.60
N ILE A 242 -19.49 -21.96 18.41
CA ILE A 242 -19.71 -23.00 17.39
C ILE A 242 -19.24 -24.38 17.91
N SER A 243 -18.08 -24.42 18.57
CA SER A 243 -17.55 -25.66 19.15
C SER A 243 -18.43 -26.25 20.26
N GLN A 244 -19.20 -25.42 20.98
CA GLN A 244 -20.15 -25.89 21.98
C GLN A 244 -21.46 -26.40 21.34
N THR A 245 -21.93 -25.78 20.25
CA THR A 245 -23.12 -26.26 19.52
C THR A 245 -22.90 -27.59 18.81
N ASP A 246 -21.69 -27.85 18.30
CA ASP A 246 -21.35 -29.14 17.68
C ASP A 246 -21.21 -30.28 18.72
N SER A 247 -20.92 -29.93 19.98
CA SER A 247 -20.85 -30.91 21.07
C SER A 247 -22.22 -31.31 21.63
N LEU A 248 -23.26 -30.49 21.40
CA LEU A 248 -24.63 -30.74 21.85
C LEU A 248 -25.48 -31.51 20.82
N THR A 249 -24.95 -31.79 19.63
CA THR A 249 -25.64 -32.58 18.58
C THR A 249 -25.25 -34.06 18.57
N LEU A 250 -24.42 -34.52 19.51
CA LEU A 250 -24.16 -35.93 19.81
C LEU A 250 -24.91 -36.33 21.10
N ILE A 251 -26.23 -36.22 21.10
CA ILE A 251 -27.06 -36.94 22.07
C ILE A 251 -27.47 -38.25 21.39
N ASP A 252 -26.99 -39.35 21.98
CA ASP A 252 -27.31 -40.73 21.66
C ASP A 252 -28.79 -40.93 21.30
N THR A 253 -29.04 -41.31 20.04
CA THR A 253 -30.29 -41.97 19.65
C THR A 253 -30.17 -43.47 19.90
N ASP A 254 -29.90 -43.88 21.13
CA ASP A 254 -30.11 -45.25 21.57
C ASP A 254 -31.27 -45.26 22.57
N SER A 255 -32.48 -45.36 22.03
CA SER A 255 -33.62 -45.85 22.79
C SER A 255 -34.48 -46.76 21.90
N PRO A 256 -34.99 -47.86 22.46
CA PRO A 256 -35.53 -48.95 21.67
C PRO A 256 -36.94 -48.61 21.18
N THR A 257 -37.21 -49.06 19.96
CA THR A 257 -38.52 -49.07 19.31
C THR A 257 -39.63 -49.57 20.23
N PRO A 258 -40.83 -48.99 20.11
CA PRO A 258 -41.99 -49.82 19.86
C PRO A 258 -42.76 -49.39 18.62
N THR A 259 -43.03 -50.39 17.80
CA THR A 259 -44.06 -50.48 16.77
C THR A 259 -45.42 -50.02 17.29
N ASP A 260 -46.05 -49.02 16.66
CA ASP A 260 -47.09 -49.20 15.62
C ASP A 260 -47.93 -47.91 15.43
N GLY A 261 -48.34 -47.67 14.18
CA GLY A 261 -49.67 -47.09 13.92
C GLY A 261 -49.81 -45.62 13.47
N ARG A 262 -49.73 -45.40 12.14
CA ARG A 262 -50.60 -44.54 11.29
C ARG A 262 -50.55 -42.99 11.32
N THR A 263 -50.11 -42.44 10.16
CA THR A 263 -50.68 -41.35 9.31
C THR A 263 -51.01 -39.99 9.96
N THR A 264 -50.60 -38.80 9.48
CA THR A 264 -50.41 -38.28 8.11
C THR A 264 -49.71 -36.90 8.13
N LYS A 265 -48.89 -36.64 7.08
CA LYS A 265 -48.59 -35.35 6.41
C LYS A 265 -48.08 -34.14 7.23
N HIS A 266 -46.79 -33.82 7.09
CA HIS A 266 -46.30 -32.70 6.27
C HIS A 266 -44.77 -32.73 6.10
N ASN A 267 -44.30 -32.27 4.93
CA ASN A 267 -42.91 -32.29 4.44
C ASN A 267 -41.88 -31.61 5.36
N PRO A 268 -40.60 -32.08 5.30
CA PRO A 268 -39.47 -31.17 5.31
C PRO A 268 -38.57 -31.28 4.08
N ILE A 269 -37.92 -30.15 3.83
CA ILE A 269 -36.98 -29.82 2.76
C ILE A 269 -35.72 -30.68 2.85
N ARG A 270 -35.31 -31.24 1.72
CA ARG A 270 -34.12 -32.08 1.55
C ARG A 270 -32.91 -31.21 1.21
N ILE A 271 -31.93 -31.15 2.11
CA ILE A 271 -30.57 -30.66 1.81
C ILE A 271 -29.79 -31.86 1.26
N MET A 272 -29.40 -31.82 -0.01
CA MET A 272 -28.48 -32.81 -0.60
C MET A 272 -27.05 -32.27 -0.56
N GLY A 273 -26.21 -32.83 0.30
CA GLY A 273 -24.76 -32.80 0.13
C GLY A 273 -24.34 -34.00 -0.74
N ARG A 274 -23.64 -33.73 -1.85
CA ARG A 274 -22.92 -34.74 -2.63
C ARG A 274 -21.43 -34.56 -2.37
N THR A 275 -20.78 -35.63 -1.95
CA THR A 275 -19.33 -35.83 -1.99
C THR A 275 -19.03 -36.78 -3.14
N ASP A 276 -18.30 -36.30 -4.16
CA ASP A 276 -17.82 -37.17 -5.23
C ASP A 276 -16.36 -37.57 -4.99
N VAL A 277 -16.14 -38.88 -5.05
CA VAL A 277 -14.85 -39.59 -4.93
C VAL A 277 -14.16 -39.62 -6.30
N PHE A 278 -12.85 -39.41 -6.32
CA PHE A 278 -12.01 -39.25 -7.51
C PHE A 278 -11.55 -40.61 -8.07
N ASP A 279 -11.76 -40.86 -9.37
CA ASP A 279 -11.22 -42.02 -10.13
C ASP A 279 -10.31 -41.51 -11.27
N PRO A 280 -9.01 -41.89 -11.34
CA PRO A 280 -8.10 -41.37 -12.35
C PRO A 280 -7.87 -42.38 -13.48
N LYS A 281 -8.73 -42.38 -14.51
CA LYS A 281 -8.41 -42.93 -15.85
C LYS A 281 -9.51 -42.58 -16.87
N THR A 282 -9.35 -41.49 -17.61
CA THR A 282 -9.95 -41.39 -18.96
C THR A 282 -9.22 -40.40 -19.87
N LYS A 283 -9.12 -40.82 -21.13
CA LYS A 283 -8.39 -40.21 -22.26
C LYS A 283 -8.99 -38.87 -22.68
N VAL A 284 -8.12 -38.03 -23.23
CA VAL A 284 -8.41 -36.76 -23.90
C VAL A 284 -9.44 -36.96 -25.02
N SER A 285 -10.65 -36.45 -24.80
CA SER A 285 -11.60 -36.12 -25.85
C SER A 285 -11.79 -34.60 -25.89
N THR A 286 -11.67 -34.05 -27.08
CA THR A 286 -11.95 -32.66 -27.47
C THR A 286 -13.16 -32.05 -26.77
N LEU A 287 -12.91 -31.05 -25.92
CA LEU A 287 -13.88 -30.05 -25.45
C LEU A 287 -13.38 -28.71 -26.02
N GLY A 288 -14.15 -28.01 -26.86
CA GLY A 288 -15.33 -27.26 -26.44
C GLY A 288 -14.87 -25.83 -26.08
N SER A 289 -15.38 -24.82 -26.79
CA SER A 289 -15.03 -23.41 -26.64
C SER A 289 -15.34 -22.86 -25.24
N GLY A 290 -14.42 -23.03 -24.29
CA GLY A 290 -14.46 -22.45 -22.96
C GLY A 290 -13.84 -21.05 -22.89
N ASN A 291 -14.48 -20.17 -22.11
CA ASN A 291 -14.16 -18.76 -21.89
C ASN A 291 -12.71 -18.52 -21.45
N GLY A 292 -12.09 -17.44 -21.93
CA GLY A 292 -10.67 -17.08 -21.73
C GLY A 292 -10.22 -16.82 -20.28
N MET A 293 -11.09 -16.99 -19.29
CA MET A 293 -10.72 -16.92 -17.87
C MET A 293 -10.07 -18.21 -17.38
N GLU A 294 -10.58 -19.39 -17.78
CA GLU A 294 -10.04 -20.68 -17.35
C GLU A 294 -8.61 -20.95 -17.87
N ARG A 295 -8.31 -20.46 -19.08
CA ARG A 295 -6.97 -20.60 -19.68
C ARG A 295 -5.90 -19.76 -18.97
N LYS A 296 -6.28 -18.63 -18.35
CA LYS A 296 -5.37 -17.83 -17.51
C LYS A 296 -4.99 -18.55 -16.22
N TYR A 297 -5.90 -19.31 -15.62
CA TYR A 297 -5.64 -20.01 -14.36
C TYR A 297 -4.70 -21.22 -14.53
N GLN A 298 -4.72 -21.90 -15.68
CA GLN A 298 -3.79 -23.00 -15.96
C GLN A 298 -2.34 -22.52 -16.14
N VAL A 299 -2.13 -21.37 -16.80
CA VAL A 299 -0.80 -20.74 -16.92
C VAL A 299 -0.28 -20.32 -15.54
N VAL A 300 -1.13 -19.66 -14.73
CA VAL A 300 -0.75 -19.23 -13.36
C VAL A 300 -0.42 -20.41 -12.45
N GLY A 301 -1.17 -21.52 -12.53
CA GLY A 301 -0.93 -22.74 -11.75
C GLY A 301 0.30 -23.55 -12.20
N HIS A 302 0.79 -23.38 -13.43
CA HIS A 302 2.07 -23.96 -13.86
C HIS A 302 3.25 -23.11 -13.38
N PHE A 303 3.12 -21.78 -13.41
CA PHE A 303 4.11 -20.84 -12.87
C PHE A 303 4.30 -20.95 -11.34
N GLN A 304 3.22 -21.19 -10.58
CA GLN A 304 3.32 -21.40 -9.12
C GLN A 304 4.11 -22.66 -8.73
N ARG A 305 4.17 -23.68 -9.60
CA ARG A 305 4.94 -24.91 -9.36
C ARG A 305 6.44 -24.76 -9.66
N LEU A 306 6.81 -23.83 -10.53
CA LEU A 306 8.20 -23.51 -10.85
C LEU A 306 8.88 -22.63 -9.78
N HIS A 307 8.11 -21.98 -8.90
CA HIS A 307 8.65 -21.08 -7.88
C HIS A 307 9.48 -21.75 -6.76
N ASN A 308 9.52 -23.10 -6.69
CA ASN A 308 10.23 -23.85 -5.65
C ASN A 308 11.47 -24.62 -6.14
N ARG A 309 11.85 -24.52 -7.42
CA ARG A 309 13.10 -25.12 -7.95
C ARG A 309 13.62 -24.36 -9.17
N PRO A 310 14.94 -24.34 -9.45
CA PRO A 310 15.47 -23.76 -10.68
C PRO A 310 14.91 -24.48 -11.91
N ALA A 311 14.55 -23.71 -12.94
CA ALA A 311 13.99 -24.22 -14.19
C ALA A 311 15.04 -25.00 -14.99
N THR A 312 14.64 -26.16 -15.53
CA THR A 312 15.48 -27.01 -16.40
C THR A 312 15.29 -26.65 -17.86
N ALA A 313 16.22 -27.02 -18.75
CA ALA A 313 16.10 -26.78 -20.19
C ALA A 313 14.77 -27.29 -20.79
N ALA A 314 14.28 -28.44 -20.32
CA ALA A 314 12.99 -29.00 -20.73
C ALA A 314 11.77 -28.16 -20.28
N ASP A 315 11.86 -27.48 -19.12
CA ASP A 315 10.80 -26.57 -18.67
C ASP A 315 10.70 -25.34 -19.61
N LEU A 316 11.81 -24.96 -20.24
CA LEU A 316 11.89 -23.80 -21.15
C LEU A 316 11.32 -24.13 -22.53
N ASP A 317 11.65 -25.31 -23.05
CA ASP A 317 11.09 -25.82 -24.30
C ASP A 317 9.56 -25.96 -24.20
N ALA A 318 9.05 -26.43 -23.04
CA ALA A 318 7.61 -26.53 -22.80
C ALA A 318 6.89 -25.16 -22.77
N ILE A 319 7.51 -24.13 -22.17
CA ILE A 319 6.97 -22.77 -22.15
C ILE A 319 6.98 -22.16 -23.56
N TYR A 320 8.03 -22.44 -24.34
CA TYR A 320 8.15 -21.99 -25.73
C TYR A 320 7.08 -22.63 -26.62
N GLU A 321 6.89 -23.95 -26.52
CA GLU A 321 5.84 -24.67 -27.25
C GLU A 321 4.43 -24.18 -26.88
N MET A 322 4.19 -23.87 -25.60
CA MET A 322 2.94 -23.21 -25.18
C MET A 322 2.77 -21.84 -25.84
N TYR A 323 3.83 -21.02 -25.91
CA TYR A 323 3.76 -19.69 -26.51
C TYR A 323 3.47 -19.74 -28.03
N VAL A 324 4.08 -20.71 -28.73
CA VAL A 324 3.85 -20.98 -30.15
C VAL A 324 2.42 -21.49 -30.39
N ALA A 325 1.93 -22.40 -29.55
CA ALA A 325 0.58 -22.94 -29.62
C ALA A 325 -0.53 -21.90 -29.40
N HIS A 326 -0.23 -20.77 -28.74
CA HIS A 326 -1.17 -19.67 -28.50
C HIS A 326 -1.17 -18.58 -29.58
N GLY A 327 -0.49 -18.80 -30.73
CA GLY A 327 -0.65 -17.99 -31.94
C GLY A 327 0.02 -16.62 -31.92
N LEU A 328 0.96 -16.37 -31.01
CA LEU A 328 1.67 -15.09 -30.87
C LEU A 328 2.88 -14.94 -31.82
N LYS A 329 2.72 -15.30 -33.10
CA LYS A 329 3.77 -15.12 -34.11
C LYS A 329 3.78 -13.68 -34.66
N GLY A 330 4.86 -12.95 -34.39
CA GLY A 330 5.22 -11.75 -35.14
C GLY A 330 6.09 -12.12 -36.35
N ASN A 331 5.63 -11.78 -37.55
CA ASN A 331 6.32 -12.08 -38.81
C ASN A 331 7.51 -11.12 -39.04
N SER A 332 8.65 -11.35 -38.40
CA SER A 332 9.95 -11.05 -39.01
C SER A 332 11.08 -11.87 -38.35
N PRO A 333 12.10 -12.32 -39.11
CA PRO A 333 13.29 -12.98 -38.56
C PRO A 333 14.02 -12.12 -37.51
N GLU A 334 13.89 -10.81 -37.64
CA GLU A 334 14.37 -9.81 -36.68
C GLU A 334 13.60 -9.87 -35.35
N HIS A 335 12.28 -10.07 -35.42
CA HIS A 335 11.43 -10.19 -34.24
C HIS A 335 11.67 -11.52 -33.52
N GLU A 336 11.92 -12.59 -34.28
CA GLU A 336 12.23 -13.92 -33.77
C GLU A 336 13.59 -13.97 -33.06
N SER A 337 14.61 -13.30 -33.62
CA SER A 337 15.92 -13.15 -32.98
C SER A 337 15.84 -12.28 -31.71
N LYS A 338 15.05 -11.19 -31.75
CA LYS A 338 14.78 -10.31 -30.60
C LYS A 338 14.03 -11.04 -29.46
N GLN A 339 13.08 -11.91 -29.78
CA GLN A 339 12.38 -12.72 -28.79
C GLN A 339 13.24 -13.84 -28.23
N LYS A 340 14.08 -14.50 -29.05
CA LYS A 340 15.02 -15.54 -28.58
C LYS A 340 16.06 -14.98 -27.62
N ILE A 341 16.64 -13.80 -27.90
CA ILE A 341 17.60 -13.14 -27.01
C ILE A 341 16.90 -12.57 -25.77
N SER A 342 15.75 -11.90 -25.91
CA SER A 342 15.00 -11.44 -24.74
C SER A 342 14.55 -12.61 -23.87
N GLY A 343 14.21 -13.76 -24.47
CA GLY A 343 13.91 -15.02 -23.81
C GLY A 343 15.12 -15.52 -23.03
N VAL A 344 16.23 -15.83 -23.68
CA VAL A 344 17.46 -16.34 -23.04
C VAL A 344 17.99 -15.39 -21.95
N ILE A 345 17.95 -14.08 -22.16
CA ILE A 345 18.38 -13.07 -21.18
C ILE A 345 17.40 -12.98 -19.99
N THR A 346 16.09 -12.98 -20.26
CA THR A 346 15.06 -13.03 -19.21
C THR A 346 15.14 -14.32 -18.43
N LEU A 347 15.51 -15.41 -19.09
CA LEU A 347 15.54 -16.76 -18.57
C LEU A 347 16.82 -17.02 -17.79
N MET A 348 18.00 -16.57 -18.24
CA MET A 348 19.20 -16.52 -17.41
C MET A 348 18.97 -15.62 -16.18
N ALA A 349 18.31 -14.48 -16.34
CA ALA A 349 17.91 -13.63 -15.21
C ALA A 349 16.77 -14.19 -14.35
N GLU A 350 16.02 -15.19 -14.83
CA GLU A 350 14.95 -15.91 -14.11
C GLU A 350 15.45 -17.18 -13.42
N SER A 351 16.39 -17.89 -14.04
CA SER A 351 17.23 -18.90 -13.41
C SER A 351 18.11 -18.28 -12.33
N PHE A 352 18.46 -17.00 -12.50
CA PHE A 352 19.00 -16.12 -11.45
C PHE A 352 17.95 -15.25 -10.77
N LYS A 353 16.62 -15.41 -10.97
CA LYS A 353 15.63 -14.57 -10.28
C LYS A 353 15.72 -14.90 -8.79
N PRO A 354 16.35 -14.04 -7.99
CA PRO A 354 16.63 -14.33 -6.61
C PRO A 354 15.44 -13.81 -5.83
N SER A 355 14.82 -14.68 -5.05
CA SER A 355 13.77 -14.34 -4.09
C SER A 355 14.22 -13.20 -3.16
N ASN A 356 14.00 -11.92 -3.48
CA ASN A 356 14.37 -10.77 -2.64
C ASN A 356 15.83 -10.76 -2.07
N SER A 357 16.73 -11.66 -2.50
CA SER A 357 17.93 -12.04 -1.75
C SER A 357 19.22 -11.33 -2.19
N ILE A 358 19.20 -10.53 -3.27
CA ILE A 358 20.41 -9.78 -3.69
C ILE A 358 20.60 -8.49 -2.89
N PHE A 359 19.53 -7.87 -2.37
CA PHE A 359 19.71 -6.78 -1.40
C PHE A 359 19.94 -7.37 -0.01
N ASP A 360 21.12 -7.96 0.17
CA ASP A 360 21.61 -8.41 1.47
C ASP A 360 22.85 -7.60 1.86
N PRO A 361 22.68 -6.45 2.53
CA PRO A 361 23.80 -5.67 3.03
C PRO A 361 24.73 -6.48 3.94
N ALA A 362 24.22 -7.49 4.65
CA ALA A 362 25.04 -8.29 5.57
C ALA A 362 26.10 -9.10 4.82
N LYS A 363 25.75 -9.63 3.63
CA LYS A 363 26.70 -10.31 2.73
C LYS A 363 27.93 -9.45 2.42
N TYR A 364 27.74 -8.15 2.20
CA TYR A 364 28.83 -7.24 1.80
C TYR A 364 29.50 -6.56 2.99
N LEU A 365 28.92 -6.63 4.19
CA LEU A 365 29.42 -5.93 5.37
C LEU A 365 30.79 -6.46 5.81
N ASP A 366 30.93 -7.78 5.91
CA ASP A 366 32.21 -8.42 6.27
C ASP A 366 33.32 -8.06 5.26
N LEU A 367 32.99 -8.12 3.97
CA LEU A 367 33.92 -7.73 2.90
C LEU A 367 34.32 -6.26 2.99
N CYS A 368 33.37 -5.36 3.29
CA CYS A 368 33.66 -3.95 3.49
C CYS A 368 34.60 -3.75 4.69
N HIS A 369 34.37 -4.44 5.81
CA HIS A 369 35.25 -4.37 6.98
C HIS A 369 36.66 -4.87 6.67
N LYS A 370 36.78 -5.95 5.91
CA LYS A 370 38.05 -6.56 5.54
C LYS A 370 38.88 -5.69 4.59
N LEU A 371 38.23 -5.03 3.63
CA LEU A 371 38.92 -4.31 2.55
C LEU A 371 39.08 -2.82 2.82
N VAL A 372 38.15 -2.18 3.54
CA VAL A 372 38.11 -0.73 3.69
C VAL A 372 38.46 -0.34 5.11
N GLY A 373 39.61 0.30 5.32
CA GLY A 373 39.98 0.82 6.63
C GLY A 373 39.03 1.92 7.11
N SER A 374 38.79 2.00 8.42
CA SER A 374 37.84 2.94 9.01
C SER A 374 38.23 4.41 8.79
N GLU A 375 39.52 4.68 8.61
CA GLU A 375 40.08 5.99 8.29
C GLU A 375 39.61 6.55 6.94
N ARG A 376 39.17 5.69 6.01
CA ARG A 376 38.56 6.14 4.74
C ARG A 376 37.21 6.81 4.95
N PHE A 377 36.58 6.63 6.11
CA PHE A 377 35.34 7.30 6.49
C PHE A 377 35.53 8.57 7.32
N ASN A 378 36.77 9.06 7.48
CA ASN A 378 37.08 10.37 8.08
C ASN A 378 36.63 11.52 7.17
N TRP A 379 35.31 11.64 7.02
CA TRP A 379 34.66 12.60 6.16
C TRP A 379 34.19 13.79 7.00
N ASN A 380 34.74 14.97 6.73
CA ASN A 380 34.50 16.22 7.48
C ASN A 380 33.08 16.80 7.35
N ARG A 381 32.09 16.00 6.94
CA ARG A 381 30.70 16.45 6.79
C ARG A 381 29.83 15.91 7.92
N ARG A 382 28.69 16.57 8.15
CA ARG A 382 27.68 16.16 9.14
C ARG A 382 27.13 14.74 8.91
N GLU A 383 27.26 14.22 7.70
CA GLU A 383 26.76 12.91 7.30
C GLU A 383 27.83 11.85 7.61
N LYS A 384 27.60 10.97 8.58
CA LYS A 384 28.58 9.91 8.92
C LYS A 384 28.62 8.85 7.82
N LEU A 385 29.78 8.58 7.22
CA LEU A 385 29.99 7.35 6.42
C LEU A 385 30.53 6.25 7.34
N ASN A 386 30.24 5.01 7.00
CA ASN A 386 30.68 3.81 7.71
C ASN A 386 30.54 2.59 6.80
N HIS A 387 31.02 1.45 7.29
CA HIS A 387 30.95 0.16 6.60
C HIS A 387 29.51 -0.26 6.30
N GLU A 388 28.55 -0.04 7.21
CA GLU A 388 27.16 -0.44 6.97
C GLU A 388 26.54 0.31 5.78
N ARG A 389 26.81 1.62 5.68
CA ARG A 389 26.32 2.45 4.56
C ARG A 389 27.00 2.08 3.25
N LEU A 390 28.29 1.75 3.29
CA LEU A 390 29.03 1.25 2.12
C LEU A 390 28.48 -0.09 1.66
N ALA A 391 28.28 -1.05 2.57
CA ALA A 391 27.73 -2.36 2.27
C ALA A 391 26.33 -2.28 1.65
N ALA A 392 25.44 -1.46 2.23
CA ALA A 392 24.11 -1.21 1.64
C ALA A 392 24.18 -0.56 0.25
N PHE A 393 25.16 0.34 0.03
CA PHE A 393 25.39 0.95 -1.28
C PHE A 393 25.89 -0.07 -2.32
N VAL A 394 26.87 -0.89 -1.96
CA VAL A 394 27.40 -1.99 -2.80
C VAL A 394 26.28 -2.97 -3.13
N ALA A 395 25.53 -3.45 -2.13
CA ALA A 395 24.38 -4.34 -2.32
C ALA A 395 23.37 -3.77 -3.33
N SER A 396 23.02 -2.48 -3.18
CA SER A 396 22.12 -1.83 -4.13
C SER A 396 22.70 -1.80 -5.54
N LYS A 397 24.01 -1.56 -5.70
CA LYS A 397 24.63 -1.39 -7.02
C LYS A 397 24.88 -2.71 -7.73
N VAL A 398 25.26 -3.74 -6.99
CA VAL A 398 25.31 -5.11 -7.51
C VAL A 398 23.91 -5.54 -7.94
N ALA A 399 22.87 -5.29 -7.13
CA ALA A 399 21.49 -5.55 -7.53
C ALA A 399 21.11 -4.80 -8.81
N ASP A 400 21.44 -3.51 -8.91
CA ASP A 400 21.16 -2.70 -10.10
C ASP A 400 21.84 -3.29 -11.35
N ALA A 401 23.04 -3.86 -11.23
CA ALA A 401 23.78 -4.42 -12.36
C ALA A 401 23.06 -5.60 -13.04
N PHE A 402 22.29 -6.39 -12.26
CA PHE A 402 21.57 -7.58 -12.74
C PHE A 402 20.09 -7.33 -13.05
N VAL A 403 19.57 -6.12 -12.84
CA VAL A 403 18.18 -5.81 -13.22
C VAL A 403 18.08 -5.67 -14.73
N ILE A 404 17.29 -6.54 -15.37
CA ILE A 404 17.03 -6.49 -16.81
C ILE A 404 15.76 -5.69 -17.06
N LYS A 405 15.86 -4.57 -17.78
CA LYS A 405 14.69 -3.77 -18.17
C LYS A 405 14.19 -4.24 -19.53
N SER A 406 12.92 -4.65 -19.55
CA SER A 406 12.21 -5.40 -20.60
C SER A 406 12.01 -4.69 -21.95
N SER A 407 12.91 -3.81 -22.38
CA SER A 407 12.79 -3.28 -23.74
C SER A 407 14.11 -3.08 -24.47
N HIS A 408 15.08 -2.29 -24.02
CA HIS A 408 16.27 -2.01 -24.87
C HIS A 408 17.55 -1.62 -24.10
N ALA A 409 17.71 -2.04 -22.84
CA ALA A 409 18.91 -1.74 -22.06
C ALA A 409 19.36 -2.99 -21.30
N HIS A 410 20.32 -3.71 -21.88
CA HIS A 410 20.78 -5.02 -21.43
C HIS A 410 21.55 -5.06 -20.10
N THR A 411 21.55 -3.96 -19.34
CA THR A 411 21.99 -3.90 -17.94
C THR A 411 21.33 -2.66 -17.33
N ALA A 412 20.74 -2.72 -16.13
CA ALA A 412 20.07 -1.55 -15.57
C ALA A 412 21.08 -0.46 -15.16
N ARG A 413 21.21 0.50 -16.08
CA ARG A 413 21.86 1.79 -15.85
C ARG A 413 21.00 2.66 -14.93
N GLU A 414 20.84 2.27 -13.67
CA GLU A 414 20.19 3.14 -12.68
C GLU A 414 21.00 4.43 -12.55
N SER A 415 20.36 5.55 -12.91
CA SER A 415 20.97 6.86 -12.72
C SER A 415 21.22 7.11 -11.24
N ARG A 416 22.18 7.99 -10.93
CA ARG A 416 22.40 8.49 -9.57
C ARG A 416 21.08 8.87 -8.90
N ASP A 417 20.26 9.66 -9.59
CA ASP A 417 19.02 10.19 -9.03
C ASP A 417 17.98 9.08 -8.77
N ALA A 418 17.96 8.02 -9.59
CA ALA A 418 17.15 6.83 -9.34
C ALA A 418 17.61 6.13 -8.04
N THR A 419 18.91 5.98 -7.84
CA THR A 419 19.46 5.42 -6.60
C THR A 419 19.18 6.30 -5.39
N LEU A 420 19.31 7.63 -5.49
CA LEU A 420 18.94 8.55 -4.39
C LEU A 420 17.46 8.42 -4.02
N LYS A 421 16.59 8.20 -5.01
CA LYS A 421 15.16 7.94 -4.79
C LYS A 421 14.94 6.57 -4.17
N LYS A 422 15.65 5.53 -4.63
CA LYS A 422 15.60 4.17 -4.07
C LYS A 422 15.98 4.18 -2.59
N PHE A 423 17.08 4.83 -2.21
CA PHE A 423 17.50 4.94 -0.80
C PHE A 423 16.51 5.74 0.05
N ARG A 424 15.88 6.79 -0.49
CA ARG A 424 14.77 7.46 0.17
C ARG A 424 13.61 6.50 0.44
N THR A 425 13.21 5.72 -0.56
CA THR A 425 12.16 4.71 -0.42
C THR A 425 12.54 3.58 0.55
N LEU A 426 13.79 3.13 0.58
CA LEU A 426 14.26 2.11 1.53
C LEU A 426 14.22 2.63 2.97
N LYS A 427 14.62 3.89 3.19
CA LYS A 427 14.47 4.54 4.50
C LYS A 427 13.01 4.74 4.89
N GLU A 428 12.20 5.22 3.96
CA GLU A 428 10.75 5.34 4.09
C GLU A 428 10.05 3.98 4.27
N LYS A 429 10.75 2.84 4.20
CA LYS A 429 10.22 1.50 4.48
C LYS A 429 10.84 0.87 5.72
N GLY A 430 11.74 1.57 6.42
CA GLY A 430 12.45 1.05 7.58
C GLY A 430 13.47 -0.05 7.27
N ILE A 431 13.80 -0.26 5.98
CA ILE A 431 14.82 -1.23 5.56
C ILE A 431 16.22 -0.68 5.82
N LEU A 432 16.37 0.64 5.67
CA LEU A 432 17.58 1.38 6.01
C LEU A 432 17.23 2.49 6.99
N ASP A 433 18.17 2.88 7.86
CA ASP A 433 18.01 4.01 8.78
C ASP A 433 18.48 5.35 8.16
N PHE A 434 19.07 5.30 6.96
CA PHE A 434 19.72 6.44 6.30
C PHE A 434 19.25 6.66 4.85
N THR A 435 19.40 7.90 4.39
CA THR A 435 19.30 8.25 2.97
C THR A 435 20.67 8.61 2.45
N ILE A 436 20.88 8.46 1.14
CA ILE A 436 22.09 8.94 0.46
C ILE A 436 21.82 10.33 -0.11
N THR A 437 22.71 11.28 0.16
CA THR A 437 22.75 12.58 -0.53
C THR A 437 23.58 12.47 -1.81
N SER A 438 23.51 13.45 -2.70
CA SER A 438 24.36 13.43 -3.90
C SER A 438 25.86 13.40 -3.57
N ASN A 439 26.27 13.96 -2.44
CA ASN A 439 27.68 13.96 -2.02
C ASN A 439 28.08 12.61 -1.44
N MET A 440 27.23 12.02 -0.58
CA MET A 440 27.42 10.65 -0.10
C MET A 440 27.52 9.66 -1.25
N TYR A 441 26.67 9.79 -2.27
CA TYR A 441 26.71 8.91 -3.44
C TYR A 441 28.08 8.94 -4.12
N SER A 442 28.60 10.14 -4.38
CA SER A 442 29.90 10.30 -5.02
C SER A 442 31.03 9.71 -4.18
N GLU A 443 31.01 9.94 -2.87
CA GLU A 443 32.05 9.43 -1.97
C GLU A 443 31.97 7.91 -1.79
N LEU A 444 30.77 7.37 -1.56
CA LEU A 444 30.55 5.91 -1.46
C LEU A 444 30.95 5.20 -2.74
N LEU A 445 30.62 5.76 -3.91
CA LEU A 445 31.04 5.19 -5.19
C LEU A 445 32.56 5.26 -5.38
N LYS A 446 33.19 6.36 -4.97
CA LYS A 446 34.65 6.50 -5.04
C LYS A 446 35.32 5.43 -4.18
N ILE A 447 34.90 5.28 -2.92
CA ILE A 447 35.42 4.26 -2.00
C ILE A 447 35.18 2.86 -2.58
N ALA A 448 33.95 2.55 -3.01
CA ALA A 448 33.63 1.24 -3.55
C ALA A 448 34.49 0.86 -4.78
N VAL A 449 34.81 1.83 -5.64
CA VAL A 449 35.67 1.59 -6.82
C VAL A 449 37.15 1.49 -6.43
N GLU A 450 37.63 2.33 -5.52
CA GLU A 450 39.00 2.32 -5.01
C GLU A 450 39.38 0.97 -4.40
N PHE A 451 38.44 0.33 -3.70
CA PHE A 451 38.63 -0.98 -3.06
C PHE A 451 38.10 -2.15 -3.88
N ASN A 452 37.86 -1.96 -5.18
CA ASN A 452 37.40 -3.00 -6.10
C ASN A 452 36.10 -3.73 -5.69
N LEU A 453 35.26 -3.11 -4.85
CA LEU A 453 33.92 -3.62 -4.51
C LEU A 453 32.94 -3.40 -5.67
N LEU A 454 33.12 -2.30 -6.42
CA LEU A 454 32.37 -1.98 -7.63
C LEU A 454 33.34 -1.60 -8.74
N SER A 455 32.93 -1.77 -10.00
CA SER A 455 33.69 -1.33 -11.17
C SER A 455 32.87 -0.36 -12.02
N LYS A 456 33.56 0.60 -12.66
CA LYS A 456 32.96 1.53 -13.63
C LYS A 456 33.23 1.02 -15.04
N GLU A 457 32.27 0.35 -15.64
CA GLU A 457 32.40 -0.20 -16.99
C GLU A 457 32.26 0.86 -18.08
N ARG A 458 31.36 1.81 -17.87
CA ARG A 458 31.14 2.95 -18.78
C ARG A 458 30.88 4.18 -17.96
N ASP A 459 31.59 5.26 -18.24
CA ASP A 459 31.40 6.50 -17.50
C ASP A 459 30.12 7.23 -17.92
N TYR A 460 29.75 8.26 -17.15
CA TYR A 460 28.59 9.08 -17.48
C TYR A 460 28.88 9.98 -18.67
N GLU A 461 28.05 9.92 -19.71
CA GLU A 461 28.12 10.81 -20.86
C GLU A 461 26.99 11.84 -20.77
N HIS A 462 27.34 13.13 -20.76
CA HIS A 462 26.34 14.19 -20.81
C HIS A 462 25.63 14.20 -22.18
N PRO A 463 24.31 14.48 -22.22
CA PRO A 463 23.68 14.80 -23.50
C PRO A 463 24.33 16.06 -24.08
N ILE A 464 24.68 16.02 -25.36
CA ILE A 464 25.27 17.17 -26.04
C ILE A 464 24.20 18.26 -26.18
N ARG A 465 24.55 19.48 -25.79
CA ARG A 465 23.65 20.64 -25.80
C ARG A 465 24.28 21.77 -26.61
N ASN A 466 23.45 22.55 -27.31
CA ASN A 466 23.88 23.75 -27.99
C ASN A 466 24.12 24.90 -26.99
N SER A 467 24.57 26.06 -27.48
CA SER A 467 24.81 27.28 -26.67
C SER A 467 23.57 27.78 -25.91
N GLN A 468 22.36 27.40 -26.33
CA GLN A 468 21.10 27.71 -25.64
C GLN A 468 20.70 26.64 -24.61
N GLY A 469 21.56 25.66 -24.34
CA GLY A 469 21.27 24.55 -23.43
C GLY A 469 20.27 23.52 -23.96
N ARG A 470 19.82 23.62 -25.21
CA ARG A 470 18.92 22.64 -25.85
C ARG A 470 19.73 21.44 -26.35
N ARG A 471 19.18 20.23 -26.23
CA ARG A 471 19.84 19.03 -26.76
C ARG A 471 19.94 19.15 -28.28
N ILE A 472 21.13 18.89 -28.81
CA ILE A 472 21.34 18.91 -30.27
C ILE A 472 20.55 17.77 -30.93
N ASP A 473 20.06 18.03 -32.13
CA ASP A 473 19.50 16.98 -33.00
C ASP A 473 20.67 16.28 -33.69
N LEU A 474 20.70 14.95 -33.63
CA LEU A 474 21.72 14.12 -34.28
C LEU A 474 21.28 13.70 -35.70
N GLY A 475 20.16 14.23 -36.20
CA GLY A 475 19.52 13.82 -37.45
C GLY A 475 18.40 12.79 -37.21
N ASN A 476 17.51 12.63 -38.19
CA ASN A 476 16.36 11.70 -38.14
C ASN A 476 15.44 11.93 -36.92
N GLY A 477 15.36 13.17 -36.42
CA GLY A 477 14.57 13.56 -35.25
C GLY A 477 15.10 13.01 -33.91
N LYS A 478 16.32 12.45 -33.88
CA LYS A 478 16.92 11.88 -32.66
C LYS A 478 17.73 12.94 -31.94
N LYS A 479 17.23 13.39 -30.79
CA LYS A 479 18.01 14.26 -29.89
C LYS A 479 19.16 13.50 -29.24
N SER A 480 20.30 14.16 -29.05
CA SER A 480 21.42 13.62 -28.27
C SER A 480 20.93 13.15 -26.90
N LYS A 481 21.15 11.86 -26.62
CA LYS A 481 20.86 11.24 -25.33
C LYS A 481 22.18 11.09 -24.60
N GLY A 482 22.22 11.57 -23.36
CA GLY A 482 23.32 11.22 -22.46
C GLY A 482 23.22 9.74 -22.09
N ARG A 483 24.32 9.19 -21.59
CA ARG A 483 24.40 7.81 -21.13
C ARG A 483 24.65 7.81 -19.63
N ALA A 484 23.78 7.12 -18.89
CA ALA A 484 24.01 6.89 -17.47
C ALA A 484 25.25 6.00 -17.29
N ARG A 485 26.02 6.25 -16.22
CA ARG A 485 27.18 5.43 -15.84
C ARG A 485 26.74 3.97 -15.68
N LEU A 486 27.51 3.05 -16.23
CA LEU A 486 27.36 1.63 -15.99
C LEU A 486 28.31 1.23 -14.85
N ILE A 487 27.72 0.70 -13.78
CA ILE A 487 28.42 0.25 -12.59
C ILE A 487 28.14 -1.23 -12.46
N GLY A 488 29.20 -2.04 -12.38
CA GLY A 488 29.12 -3.48 -12.17
C GLY A 488 29.82 -3.90 -10.86
N PRO A 489 29.77 -5.19 -10.51
CA PRO A 489 30.60 -5.76 -9.45
C PRO A 489 32.09 -5.56 -9.78
N GLY A 490 32.90 -5.28 -8.74
CA GLY A 490 34.35 -5.20 -8.87
C GLY A 490 35.04 -6.55 -8.62
N THR A 491 36.36 -6.61 -8.75
CA THR A 491 37.13 -7.86 -8.62
C THR A 491 37.16 -8.44 -7.19
N ALA A 492 36.76 -7.66 -6.18
CA ALA A 492 36.54 -8.17 -4.82
C ALA A 492 35.28 -9.05 -4.70
N LEU A 493 34.45 -9.10 -5.74
CA LEU A 493 33.22 -9.89 -5.85
C LEU A 493 33.33 -10.85 -7.05
N PRO A 494 34.19 -11.89 -6.99
CA PRO A 494 34.57 -12.67 -8.16
C PRO A 494 33.39 -13.40 -8.82
N ASP A 495 32.47 -13.94 -8.03
CA ASP A 495 31.30 -14.68 -8.54
C ASP A 495 30.34 -13.74 -9.26
N GLU A 496 30.00 -12.59 -8.65
CA GLU A 496 29.16 -11.58 -9.28
C GLU A 496 29.85 -10.95 -10.48
N ARG A 497 31.17 -10.74 -10.42
CA ARG A 497 31.95 -10.18 -11.53
C ARG A 497 31.86 -11.09 -12.75
N LYS A 498 32.10 -12.38 -12.57
CA LYS A 498 32.03 -13.37 -13.65
C LYS A 498 30.65 -13.39 -14.30
N ALA A 499 29.59 -13.48 -13.50
CA ALA A 499 28.21 -13.47 -14.01
C ALA A 499 27.88 -12.17 -14.76
N PHE A 500 28.38 -11.04 -14.26
CA PHE A 500 28.19 -9.75 -14.92
C PHE A 500 28.97 -9.62 -16.24
N GLU A 501 30.18 -10.18 -16.32
CA GLU A 501 30.97 -10.21 -17.56
C GLU A 501 30.31 -11.04 -18.65
N GLU A 502 29.71 -12.18 -18.30
CA GLU A 502 28.94 -13.01 -19.24
C GLU A 502 27.78 -12.20 -19.85
N ILE A 503 27.01 -11.48 -19.01
CA ILE A 503 25.95 -10.58 -19.48
C ILE A 503 26.52 -9.48 -20.39
N MET A 504 27.64 -8.86 -20.01
CA MET A 504 28.26 -7.79 -20.80
C MET A 504 28.74 -8.26 -22.18
N GLN A 505 29.27 -9.47 -22.29
CA GLN A 505 29.66 -10.06 -23.57
C GLN A 505 28.44 -10.25 -24.49
N GLU A 506 27.30 -10.67 -23.94
CA GLU A 506 26.05 -10.77 -24.71
C GLU A 506 25.54 -9.41 -25.17
N VAL A 507 25.60 -8.39 -24.28
CA VAL A 507 25.24 -7.01 -24.62
C VAL A 507 26.08 -6.50 -25.79
N GLU A 508 27.39 -6.72 -25.75
CA GLU A 508 28.32 -6.26 -26.78
C GLU A 508 28.08 -6.95 -28.12
N LYS A 509 27.86 -8.28 -28.12
CA LYS A 509 27.49 -9.03 -29.32
C LYS A 509 26.22 -8.46 -29.96
N TYR A 510 25.21 -8.13 -29.15
CA TYR A 510 23.96 -7.55 -29.64
C TYR A 510 24.14 -6.11 -30.15
N GLU A 511 24.92 -5.27 -29.45
CA GLU A 511 25.24 -3.91 -29.91
C GLU A 511 25.95 -3.96 -31.28
N GLN A 512 26.90 -4.89 -31.49
CA GLN A 512 27.60 -5.10 -32.76
C GLN A 512 26.66 -5.57 -33.89
N GLN A 513 25.74 -6.50 -33.60
CA GLN A 513 24.75 -6.96 -34.58
C GLN A 513 23.84 -5.82 -35.06
N ASN A 514 23.35 -4.96 -34.16
CA ASN A 514 22.51 -3.84 -34.54
C ASN A 514 23.26 -2.76 -35.34
N GLN A 515 24.54 -2.55 -35.03
CA GLN A 515 25.38 -1.64 -35.82
C GLN A 515 25.54 -2.16 -37.25
N ARG A 516 25.74 -3.47 -37.44
CA ARG A 516 25.80 -4.09 -38.76
C ARG A 516 24.48 -4.06 -39.52
N ALA A 517 23.34 -4.11 -38.83
CA ALA A 517 22.03 -4.01 -39.46
C ALA A 517 21.66 -2.56 -39.85
N SER A 518 22.29 -1.57 -39.24
CA SER A 518 22.03 -0.14 -39.49
C SER A 518 23.00 0.48 -40.50
N ALA A 519 24.11 -0.21 -40.81
CA ALA A 519 25.10 0.17 -41.80
C ALA A 519 24.79 -0.56 -43.12
#